data_AF-A0A533YLF3-F1
#
_entry.id   AF-A0A533YLF3-F1
#
_cell.length_a   1.000
_cell.length_b   1.000
_cell.length_c   1.000
_cell.angle_alpha   90.00
_cell.angle_beta   90.00
_cell.angle_gamma   90.00
#
_symmetry.space_group_name_H-M   'P 1'
#
loop_
_entity.id
_entity.type
_entity.pdbx_description
1 polymer ?
#
loop_
_entity_poly.entity_id
_entity_poly.type
_entity_poly.pdbx_seq_one_letter_code
_entity_poly.pdbx_strand_id
1 'polypeptide(L)'
;MKVYELASILGYGVRINGTINVRTNTFALGGSYVQDGTGGLGIFLPGGLPSFGAGRNVRVEGSVADFNGGYQLSAPGFAFKDTSHGTSPLPPAAVTLPLTESPANLSEGELVTIHGLSTTSTGVFAAGTSYVFRTDAPDTISVR
;
A
#
# COMPACT_ATOMS: atom_id res chain seq x y z
N MET A 1 3.42 -13.82 -2.01
CA MET A 1 3.19 -14.62 -3.25
C MET A 1 1.69 -14.76 -3.45
N LYS A 2 1.19 -14.49 -4.65
CA LYS A 2 -0.23 -14.63 -5.01
C LYS A 2 -0.63 -16.12 -4.96
N VAL A 3 -1.50 -16.49 -4.02
CA VAL A 3 -1.88 -17.91 -3.81
C VAL A 3 -2.90 -18.39 -4.83
N TYR A 4 -3.73 -17.48 -5.33
CA TYR A 4 -4.76 -17.75 -6.32
C TYR A 4 -4.49 -16.95 -7.60
N GLU A 5 -5.00 -17.45 -8.72
CA GLU A 5 -5.09 -16.71 -9.98
C GLU A 5 -6.22 -15.68 -9.90
N LEU A 6 -6.03 -14.48 -10.44
CA LEU A 6 -6.99 -13.39 -10.25
C LEU A 6 -8.36 -13.73 -10.81
N ALA A 7 -8.38 -14.28 -12.02
CA ALA A 7 -9.60 -14.72 -12.66
C ALA A 7 -10.41 -15.74 -11.83
N SER A 8 -9.76 -16.52 -10.94
CA SER A 8 -10.41 -17.54 -10.12
C SER A 8 -11.14 -16.97 -8.89
N ILE A 9 -10.79 -15.77 -8.45
CA ILE A 9 -11.32 -15.15 -7.22
C ILE A 9 -11.99 -13.79 -7.47
N LEU A 10 -12.07 -13.32 -8.72
CA LEU A 10 -12.80 -12.10 -9.06
C LEU A 10 -14.24 -12.14 -8.52
N GLY A 11 -14.64 -11.06 -7.84
CA GLY A 11 -15.94 -10.92 -7.21
C GLY A 11 -16.08 -11.59 -5.84
N TYR A 12 -15.11 -12.41 -5.40
CA TYR A 12 -15.19 -13.09 -4.11
C TYR A 12 -15.22 -12.07 -2.97
N GLY A 13 -16.21 -12.20 -2.09
CA GLY A 13 -16.30 -11.39 -0.89
C GLY A 13 -15.21 -11.77 0.10
N VAL A 14 -14.39 -10.80 0.52
CA VAL A 14 -13.30 -10.99 1.47
C VAL A 14 -13.41 -10.01 2.62
N ARG A 15 -12.84 -10.42 3.76
CA ARG A 15 -12.73 -9.62 4.97
C ARG A 15 -11.29 -9.68 5.47
N ILE A 16 -10.69 -8.53 5.65
CA ILE A 16 -9.29 -8.37 6.06
C ILE A 16 -9.27 -7.64 7.40
N ASN A 17 -8.52 -8.18 8.35
CA ASN A 17 -8.11 -7.44 9.54
C ASN A 17 -6.63 -7.12 9.36
N GLY A 18 -6.30 -5.84 9.23
CA GLY A 18 -4.95 -5.43 8.89
C GLY A 18 -4.68 -4.00 9.30
N THR A 19 -3.59 -3.45 8.79
CA THR A 19 -3.16 -2.09 9.06
C THR A 19 -3.06 -1.29 7.76
N ILE A 20 -3.50 -0.04 7.82
CA ILE A 20 -3.38 0.91 6.73
C ILE A 20 -1.90 1.35 6.58
N ASN A 21 -1.35 1.23 5.38
CA ASN A 21 0.06 1.56 5.10
C ASN A 21 0.29 3.06 4.88
N VAL A 22 -0.72 3.76 4.35
CA VAL A 22 -0.68 5.17 4.00
C VAL A 22 -2.03 5.79 4.30
N ARG A 23 -2.08 7.06 4.70
CA ARG A 23 -3.36 7.77 4.91
C ARG A 23 -4.31 7.50 3.74
N THR A 24 -5.57 7.19 4.03
CA THR A 24 -6.56 6.93 2.97
C THR A 24 -6.72 8.14 2.07
N ASN A 25 -6.98 7.91 0.79
CA ASN A 25 -7.11 8.94 -0.24
C ASN A 25 -5.82 9.72 -0.56
N THR A 26 -4.63 9.24 -0.16
CA THR A 26 -3.35 9.97 -0.38
C THR A 26 -2.95 10.05 -1.85
N PHE A 27 -3.01 8.94 -2.58
CA PHE A 27 -2.54 8.88 -3.97
C PHE A 27 -3.67 9.00 -5.01
N ALA A 28 -4.89 8.67 -4.61
CA ALA A 28 -6.11 8.84 -5.39
C ALA A 28 -7.31 8.91 -4.43
N LEU A 29 -8.33 9.69 -4.77
CA LEU A 29 -9.59 9.65 -4.03
C LEU A 29 -10.17 8.22 -4.12
N GLY A 30 -10.45 7.62 -2.97
CA GLY A 30 -10.93 6.24 -2.90
C GLY A 30 -9.83 5.19 -2.75
N GLY A 31 -8.55 5.57 -2.84
CA GLY A 31 -7.41 4.65 -2.80
C GLY A 31 -6.75 4.53 -1.43
N SER A 32 -6.34 3.32 -1.06
CA SER A 32 -5.43 3.05 0.07
C SER A 32 -4.80 1.65 -0.07
N TYR A 33 -4.00 1.25 0.92
CA TYR A 33 -3.41 -0.08 1.02
C TYR A 33 -3.57 -0.58 2.44
N VAL A 34 -3.97 -1.85 2.58
CA VAL A 34 -4.04 -2.57 3.85
C VAL A 34 -3.09 -3.75 3.80
N GLN A 35 -2.41 -4.03 4.90
CA GLN A 35 -1.56 -5.21 5.02
C GLN A 35 -1.81 -5.97 6.32
N ASP A 36 -1.55 -7.26 6.28
CA ASP A 36 -1.46 -8.12 7.45
C ASP A 36 -0.14 -8.89 7.45
N GLY A 37 0.00 -9.89 8.33
CA GLY A 37 1.23 -10.69 8.45
C GLY A 37 1.55 -11.56 7.23
N THR A 38 0.68 -11.59 6.20
CA THR A 38 0.82 -12.42 5.00
C THR A 38 1.08 -11.61 3.73
N GLY A 39 0.79 -10.31 3.75
CA GLY A 39 1.12 -9.38 2.67
C GLY A 39 0.21 -8.16 2.62
N GLY A 40 0.30 -7.43 1.51
CA GLY A 40 -0.47 -6.21 1.25
C GLY A 40 -1.54 -6.37 0.18
N LEU A 41 -2.57 -5.52 0.23
CA LEU A 41 -3.64 -5.45 -0.76
C LEU A 41 -4.06 -3.99 -0.99
N GLY A 42 -4.25 -3.63 -2.26
CA GLY A 42 -4.86 -2.35 -2.64
C GLY A 42 -6.34 -2.29 -2.28
N ILE A 43 -6.82 -1.11 -1.90
CA ILE A 43 -8.24 -0.83 -1.68
C ILE A 43 -8.64 0.30 -2.62
N PHE A 44 -9.74 0.12 -3.33
CA PHE A 44 -10.34 1.19 -4.13
C PHE A 44 -11.86 1.23 -3.99
N LEU A 45 -12.39 2.35 -3.49
CA LEU A 45 -13.82 2.63 -3.46
C LEU A 45 -14.14 3.92 -4.23
N PRO A 46 -14.92 3.86 -5.33
CA PRO A 46 -15.41 5.06 -6.00
C PRO A 46 -16.16 5.98 -5.05
N GLY A 47 -15.85 7.28 -5.09
CA GLY A 47 -16.46 8.28 -4.21
C GLY A 47 -15.69 8.55 -2.91
N GLY A 48 -14.65 7.77 -2.60
CA GLY A 48 -13.74 8.05 -1.49
C GLY A 48 -13.78 7.00 -0.38
N LEU A 49 -12.70 6.96 0.41
CA LEU A 49 -12.62 6.18 1.64
C LEU A 49 -12.80 7.08 2.87
N PRO A 50 -13.30 6.56 4.01
CA PRO A 50 -13.21 7.25 5.28
C PRO A 50 -11.77 7.69 5.59
N SER A 51 -11.62 8.85 6.23
CA SER A 51 -10.28 9.41 6.53
C SER A 51 -9.63 8.69 7.71
N PHE A 52 -8.61 7.87 7.41
CA PHE A 52 -7.80 7.19 8.40
C PHE A 52 -6.32 7.49 8.16
N GLY A 53 -5.59 7.67 9.26
CA GLY A 53 -4.13 7.82 9.22
C GLY A 53 -3.42 6.50 8.89
N ALA A 54 -2.18 6.61 8.40
CA ALA A 54 -1.28 5.47 8.31
C ALA A 54 -1.07 4.83 9.70
N GLY A 55 -0.85 3.51 9.73
CA GLY A 55 -0.62 2.76 10.96
C GLY A 55 -1.88 2.38 11.74
N ARG A 56 -3.08 2.74 11.27
CA ARG A 56 -4.35 2.38 11.90
C ARG A 56 -4.73 0.92 11.60
N ASN A 57 -5.05 0.17 12.65
CA ASN A 57 -5.64 -1.15 12.52
C ASN A 57 -7.11 -1.03 12.12
N VAL A 58 -7.51 -1.83 11.14
CA VAL A 58 -8.81 -1.75 10.50
C VAL A 58 -9.35 -3.13 10.18
N ARG A 59 -10.67 -3.19 10.02
CA ARG A 59 -11.38 -4.27 9.36
C ARG A 59 -11.97 -3.73 8.06
N VAL A 60 -11.60 -4.35 6.95
CA VAL A 60 -12.06 -3.99 5.61
C VAL A 60 -12.78 -5.19 5.00
N GLU A 61 -13.95 -4.96 4.42
CA GLU A 61 -14.74 -5.93 3.68
C GLU A 61 -14.98 -5.39 2.28
N GLY A 62 -15.14 -6.28 1.32
CA GLY A 62 -15.45 -5.95 -0.07
C GLY A 62 -15.30 -7.18 -0.97
N SER A 63 -15.35 -6.98 -2.28
CA SER A 63 -15.08 -8.02 -3.27
C SER A 63 -13.72 -7.82 -3.95
N VAL A 64 -13.04 -8.92 -4.27
CA VAL A 64 -11.82 -8.88 -5.07
C VAL A 64 -12.13 -8.34 -6.47
N ALA A 65 -11.33 -7.39 -6.93
CA ALA A 65 -11.42 -6.78 -8.25
C ALA A 65 -10.03 -6.73 -8.90
N ASP A 66 -10.03 -6.60 -10.23
CA ASP A 66 -8.85 -6.35 -11.03
C ASP A 66 -8.62 -4.85 -11.20
N PHE A 67 -7.36 -4.43 -11.14
CA PHE A 67 -6.92 -3.13 -11.59
C PHE A 67 -5.56 -3.25 -12.26
N ASN A 68 -5.55 -3.19 -13.60
CA ASN A 68 -4.34 -3.32 -14.42
C ASN A 68 -3.52 -4.60 -14.13
N GLY A 69 -4.19 -5.72 -13.83
CA GLY A 69 -3.56 -7.00 -13.46
C GLY A 69 -3.20 -7.13 -11.98
N GLY A 70 -3.47 -6.09 -11.17
CA GLY A 70 -3.28 -6.07 -9.72
C GLY A 70 -4.52 -6.52 -8.95
N TYR A 71 -4.30 -7.06 -7.76
CA TYR A 71 -5.39 -7.34 -6.83
C TYR A 71 -5.81 -6.07 -6.10
N GLN A 72 -7.10 -5.79 -6.08
CA GLN A 72 -7.65 -4.80 -5.16
C GLN A 72 -8.96 -5.24 -4.54
N LEU A 73 -9.29 -4.66 -3.39
CA LEU A 73 -10.58 -4.79 -2.74
C LEU A 73 -11.48 -3.62 -3.14
N SER A 74 -12.71 -3.91 -3.58
CA SER A 74 -13.68 -2.89 -4.00
C SER A 74 -15.12 -3.29 -3.64
N ALA A 75 -16.10 -2.53 -4.13
CA ALA A 75 -17.50 -2.90 -4.09
C ALA A 75 -17.79 -4.14 -4.98
N PRO A 76 -18.87 -4.89 -4.73
CA PRO A 76 -19.91 -4.72 -3.69
C PRO A 76 -19.45 -5.14 -2.28
N GLY A 77 -20.33 -4.97 -1.29
CA GLY A 77 -20.09 -5.45 0.09
C GLY A 77 -19.03 -4.66 0.86
N PHE A 78 -18.71 -3.44 0.40
CA PHE A 78 -17.64 -2.67 1.00
C PHE A 78 -18.01 -2.16 2.39
N ALA A 79 -17.20 -2.48 3.38
CA ALA A 79 -17.29 -1.93 4.73
C ALA A 79 -15.90 -1.66 5.28
N PHE A 80 -15.71 -0.49 5.90
CA PHE A 80 -14.40 -0.06 6.38
C PHE A 80 -14.53 0.50 7.78
N LYS A 81 -13.94 -0.19 8.75
CA LYS A 81 -14.04 0.14 10.16
C LYS A 81 -12.66 0.24 10.81
N ASP A 82 -12.43 1.32 11.54
CA ASP A 82 -11.31 1.42 12.50
C ASP A 82 -11.58 0.49 13.68
N THR A 83 -10.61 -0.38 13.99
CA THR A 83 -10.69 -1.36 15.08
C THR A 83 -9.74 -1.04 16.23
N SER A 84 -9.13 0.15 16.23
CA SER A 84 -7.99 0.55 17.06
C SER A 84 -8.04 0.16 18.52
N HIS A 85 -7.00 -0.58 18.95
CA HIS A 85 -6.27 -0.31 20.20
C HIS A 85 -4.75 -0.48 20.01
N GLY A 86 -4.18 -0.05 18.87
CA GLY A 86 -2.73 -0.05 18.67
C GLY A 86 -2.29 0.46 17.29
N THR A 87 -0.99 0.69 17.16
CA THR A 87 -0.26 0.86 15.89
C THR A 87 0.04 -0.50 15.28
N SER A 88 0.12 -0.61 13.94
CA SER A 88 0.58 -1.82 13.24
C SER A 88 1.76 -2.47 13.96
N PRO A 89 1.70 -3.75 14.34
CA PRO A 89 2.87 -4.46 14.85
C PRO A 89 3.81 -4.90 13.71
N LEU A 90 3.41 -4.71 12.45
CA LEU A 90 4.12 -5.28 11.30
C LEU A 90 5.25 -4.35 10.87
N PRO A 91 6.53 -4.76 10.99
CA PRO A 91 7.63 -3.99 10.44
C PRO A 91 7.51 -3.95 8.90
N PRO A 92 7.95 -2.85 8.25
CA PRO A 92 8.02 -2.81 6.79
C PRO A 92 8.90 -3.92 6.22
N ALA A 93 8.55 -4.45 5.05
CA ALA A 93 9.40 -5.40 4.34
C ALA A 93 10.66 -4.69 3.79
N ALA A 94 11.85 -5.22 4.06
CA ALA A 94 13.08 -4.64 3.56
C ALA A 94 13.34 -5.05 2.10
N VAL A 95 13.57 -4.07 1.23
CA VAL A 95 13.96 -4.28 -0.16
C VAL A 95 15.28 -3.56 -0.43
N THR A 96 16.23 -4.19 -1.12
CA THR A 96 17.57 -3.62 -1.34
C THR A 96 17.79 -3.33 -2.82
N LEU A 97 18.29 -2.12 -3.12
CA LEU A 97 18.64 -1.72 -4.48
C LEU A 97 19.97 -2.36 -4.95
N PRO A 98 20.14 -2.60 -6.27
CA PRO A 98 19.15 -2.39 -7.31
C PRO A 98 18.04 -3.44 -7.27
N LEU A 99 16.80 -3.02 -7.47
CA LEU A 99 15.68 -3.95 -7.63
C LEU A 99 15.72 -4.50 -9.05
N THR A 100 15.69 -5.83 -9.18
CA THR A 100 15.35 -6.47 -10.45
C THR A 100 13.83 -6.49 -10.56
N GLU A 101 13.28 -6.11 -11.71
CA GLU A 101 11.85 -6.29 -11.96
C GLU A 101 11.49 -7.77 -11.73
N SER A 102 10.50 -8.00 -10.87
CA SER A 102 10.04 -9.34 -10.55
C SER A 102 8.63 -9.51 -11.11
N PRO A 103 8.38 -10.49 -11.99
CA PRO A 103 7.02 -10.78 -12.45
C PRO A 103 6.13 -11.32 -11.31
N ALA A 104 6.72 -11.67 -10.16
CA ALA A 104 6.02 -12.24 -9.02
C ALA A 104 5.43 -11.19 -8.05
N ASN A 105 5.69 -9.89 -8.26
CA ASN A 105 5.11 -8.79 -7.47
C ASN A 105 5.21 -9.03 -5.95
N LEU A 106 6.40 -9.42 -5.46
CA LEU A 106 6.57 -10.01 -4.13
C LEU A 106 6.09 -9.15 -2.96
N SER A 107 6.16 -7.81 -3.10
CA SER A 107 5.75 -6.84 -2.09
C SER A 107 4.66 -5.89 -2.58
N GLU A 108 3.82 -6.36 -3.52
CA GLU A 108 2.67 -5.58 -4.00
C GLU A 108 1.73 -5.21 -2.84
N GLY A 109 1.45 -3.91 -2.71
CA GLY A 109 0.59 -3.38 -1.66
C GLY A 109 1.17 -3.36 -0.24
N GLU A 110 2.41 -3.82 -0.05
CA GLU A 110 3.10 -3.81 1.26
C GLU A 110 3.78 -2.47 1.54
N LEU A 111 3.89 -2.13 2.81
CA LEU A 111 4.80 -1.10 3.30
C LEU A 111 6.22 -1.65 3.28
N VAL A 112 7.11 -0.96 2.55
CA VAL A 112 8.50 -1.39 2.37
C VAL A 112 9.49 -0.36 2.95
N THR A 113 10.63 -0.85 3.41
CA THR A 113 11.83 -0.04 3.65
C THR A 113 12.84 -0.31 2.55
N ILE A 114 13.25 0.74 1.83
CA ILE A 114 14.23 0.64 0.74
C ILE A 114 15.64 0.85 1.28
N HIS A 115 16.51 -0.14 1.12
CA HIS A 115 17.93 -0.10 1.41
C HIS A 115 18.75 0.18 0.16
N GLY A 116 19.93 0.78 0.33
CA GLY A 116 20.81 1.12 -0.79
C GLY A 116 20.29 2.29 -1.63
N LEU A 117 19.32 3.06 -1.11
CA LEU A 117 18.88 4.31 -1.72
C LEU A 117 20.00 5.34 -1.56
N SER A 118 20.64 5.70 -2.67
CA SER A 118 21.53 6.84 -2.76
C SER A 118 20.84 7.98 -3.50
N THR A 119 21.14 9.22 -3.11
CA THR A 119 20.76 10.41 -3.86
C THR A 119 21.92 11.39 -3.87
N THR A 120 22.06 12.17 -4.94
CA THR A 120 23.02 13.29 -5.04
C THR A 120 22.49 14.58 -4.40
N SER A 121 21.26 14.54 -3.90
CA SER A 121 20.59 15.70 -3.33
C SER A 121 21.11 16.09 -1.96
N THR A 122 21.09 17.40 -1.69
CA THR A 122 21.50 18.00 -0.42
C THR A 122 20.30 18.64 0.28
N GLY A 123 20.29 18.63 1.62
CA GLY A 123 19.19 19.18 2.43
C GLY A 123 19.12 18.53 3.83
N VAL A 124 18.16 18.97 4.65
CA VAL A 124 17.87 18.36 5.96
C VAL A 124 16.56 17.57 5.85
N PHE A 125 16.62 16.27 6.12
CA PHE A 125 15.42 15.46 6.25
C PHE A 125 14.72 15.77 7.57
N ALA A 126 13.41 16.00 7.51
CA ALA A 126 12.56 16.20 8.68
C ALA A 126 11.71 14.95 8.91
N ALA A 127 11.59 14.56 10.18
CA ALA A 127 10.73 13.47 10.57
C ALA A 127 9.27 13.77 10.19
N GLY A 128 8.58 12.79 9.60
CA GLY A 128 7.17 12.92 9.19
C GLY A 128 6.96 13.66 7.86
N THR A 129 8.03 13.98 7.12
CA THR A 129 7.94 14.59 5.79
C THR A 129 8.06 13.53 4.70
N SER A 130 7.16 13.60 3.70
CA SER A 130 7.24 12.77 2.49
C SER A 130 8.13 13.43 1.45
N TYR A 131 9.05 12.66 0.87
CA TYR A 131 9.96 13.11 -0.19
C TYR A 131 9.70 12.31 -1.47
N VAL A 132 9.76 12.98 -2.62
CA VAL A 132 9.57 12.35 -3.93
C VAL A 132 10.93 11.89 -4.47
N PHE A 133 11.03 10.62 -4.87
CA PHE A 133 12.22 10.03 -5.50
C PHE A 133 11.87 9.54 -6.92
N ARG A 134 12.54 10.14 -7.92
CA ARG A 134 12.48 9.92 -9.38
C ARG A 134 11.21 10.34 -10.14
N THR A 135 11.42 11.11 -11.21
CA THR A 135 10.73 10.95 -12.50
C THR A 135 11.82 10.86 -13.59
N ASP A 136 11.73 9.85 -14.47
CA ASP A 136 12.28 9.74 -15.84
C ASP A 136 13.72 10.18 -16.25
N ALA A 137 14.57 10.70 -15.37
CA ALA A 137 16.00 10.96 -15.57
C ALA A 137 16.84 10.51 -14.36
N PRO A 138 18.17 10.28 -14.47
CA PRO A 138 19.01 9.89 -13.34
C PRO A 138 19.08 11.02 -12.28
N ASP A 139 18.34 10.79 -11.20
CA ASP A 139 18.42 11.37 -9.83
C ASP A 139 18.22 12.89 -9.65
N THR A 140 17.21 13.28 -8.85
CA THR A 140 17.35 14.23 -7.72
C THR A 140 16.12 14.15 -6.77
N ILE A 141 16.34 13.94 -5.47
CA ILE A 141 15.41 14.26 -4.36
C ILE A 141 15.59 15.74 -3.98
N SER A 142 14.91 16.68 -4.60
CA SER A 142 15.06 18.09 -4.18
C SER A 142 14.36 18.36 -2.83
N VAL A 143 15.13 18.70 -1.80
CA VAL A 143 14.64 19.20 -0.50
C VAL A 143 15.04 20.67 -0.37
N ARG A 144 14.06 21.58 -0.33
CA ARG A 144 14.26 22.96 0.12
C ARG A 144 13.98 23.07 1.61
#